data_AF-T0ZWE6-F1
#
_entry.id   AF-T0ZWE6-F1
#
_cell.length_a   1.000
_cell.length_b   1.000
_cell.length_c   1.000
_cell.angle_alpha   90.00
_cell.angle_beta   90.00
_cell.angle_gamma   90.00
#
_symmetry.space_group_name_H-M   'P 1'
#
loop_
_entity.id
_entity.type
_entity.pdbx_description
1 polymer ?
#
loop_
_entity_poly.entity_id
_entity_poly.type
_entity_poly.pdbx_seq_one_letter_code
_entity_poly.pdbx_strand_id
1 'polypeptide(L)'
;FVASGLPAGTVWAVDFNGSPVRSSEPTISIAAANGTFVYSLAFVPGYLPAPAEGFVAVKGAPITLSIQWRPFTTPISFVEAGLPAGTPWSLRVDGTNLTTTNMTQGVALVNGSYSFTVAPVSPFVPVSPSGMLNVTGVPQFVAVRFSPETGGSPPGLGNGSRGSFAMTFYVVGLPPKTSWTLTLDGVDYPLEAAVTTADLSLGNHTFRVEANGYTASPASGVVGPHGSSSLQIISFSPVSPPAATSSSPGPAGGAIILLASPIVWGALLVAGASVWWLSAARRRPDGVVDRRGRGARGKTPPKRPSGEKTRSTPEDELYTAADHPSRSGPG
;
A
#
# COMPACT_ATOMS: atom_id res chain seq x y z
N PHE A 1 -25.23 22.35 -7.65
CA PHE A 1 -24.17 21.56 -6.97
C PHE A 1 -24.24 21.82 -5.48
N VAL A 2 -24.06 20.78 -4.67
CA VAL A 2 -24.02 20.85 -3.21
C VAL A 2 -22.71 20.21 -2.75
N ALA A 3 -21.82 21.00 -2.17
CA ALA A 3 -20.57 20.53 -1.58
C ALA A 3 -20.77 20.12 -0.12
N SER A 4 -20.12 19.03 0.26
CA SER A 4 -20.06 18.55 1.65
C SER A 4 -18.63 18.12 1.98
N GLY A 5 -18.23 18.22 3.26
CA GLY A 5 -16.91 17.80 3.74
C GLY A 5 -15.79 18.85 3.65
N LEU A 6 -16.05 20.02 3.08
CA LEU A 6 -15.15 21.17 3.16
C LEU A 6 -15.38 21.97 4.46
N PRO A 7 -14.33 22.59 5.04
CA PRO A 7 -14.49 23.58 6.10
C PRO A 7 -15.34 24.77 5.65
N ALA A 8 -16.10 25.36 6.57
CA ALA A 8 -16.95 26.52 6.28
C ALA A 8 -16.13 27.69 5.70
N GLY A 9 -16.63 28.31 4.64
CA GLY A 9 -15.95 29.42 3.95
C GLY A 9 -14.86 28.99 2.97
N THR A 10 -14.56 27.68 2.83
CA THR A 10 -13.61 27.20 1.81
C THR A 10 -14.13 27.51 0.42
N VAL A 11 -13.33 28.22 -0.38
CA VAL A 11 -13.67 28.49 -1.79
C VAL A 11 -13.47 27.22 -2.62
N TRP A 12 -14.51 26.84 -3.36
CA TRP A 12 -14.46 25.75 -4.33
C TRP A 12 -15.06 26.21 -5.65
N ALA A 13 -14.73 25.49 -6.73
CA ALA A 13 -15.18 25.84 -8.06
C ALA A 13 -15.67 24.61 -8.82
N VAL A 14 -16.68 24.83 -9.65
CA VAL A 14 -17.14 23.89 -10.67
C VAL A 14 -16.85 24.55 -12.02
N ASP A 15 -16.07 23.90 -12.87
CA ASP A 15 -16.10 24.18 -14.29
C ASP A 15 -17.35 23.51 -14.88
N PHE A 16 -18.26 24.31 -15.43
CA PHE A 16 -19.49 23.84 -16.06
C PHE A 16 -19.43 24.18 -17.55
N ASN A 17 -19.21 23.17 -18.38
CA ASN A 17 -19.08 23.31 -19.84
C ASN A 17 -18.02 24.37 -20.25
N GLY A 18 -16.87 24.39 -19.59
CA GLY A 18 -15.77 25.33 -19.85
C GLY A 18 -15.95 26.70 -19.18
N SER A 19 -17.00 26.88 -18.38
CA SER A 19 -17.24 28.11 -17.62
C SER A 19 -17.05 27.88 -16.13
N PRO A 20 -16.00 28.43 -15.50
CA PRO A 20 -15.76 28.25 -14.07
C PRO A 20 -16.71 29.09 -13.24
N VAL A 21 -17.38 28.44 -12.28
CA VAL A 21 -18.25 29.07 -11.28
C VAL A 21 -17.69 28.77 -9.89
N ARG A 22 -17.54 29.80 -9.06
CA ARG A 22 -16.92 29.73 -7.73
C ARG A 22 -17.90 30.12 -6.63
N SER A 23 -17.73 29.52 -5.46
CA SER A 23 -18.47 29.89 -4.26
C SER A 23 -17.68 29.52 -3.00
N SER A 24 -17.95 30.23 -1.90
CA SER A 24 -17.55 29.87 -0.54
C SER A 24 -18.70 29.25 0.26
N GLU A 25 -19.91 29.26 -0.29
CA GLU A 25 -21.10 28.62 0.27
C GLU A 25 -21.12 27.12 -0.07
N PRO A 26 -21.85 26.27 0.68
CA PRO A 26 -21.96 24.85 0.37
C PRO A 26 -22.74 24.57 -0.92
N THR A 27 -23.29 25.59 -1.58
CA THR A 27 -24.03 25.42 -2.83
C THR A 27 -23.54 26.34 -3.96
N ILE A 28 -23.61 25.81 -5.18
CA ILE A 28 -23.45 26.55 -6.44
C ILE A 28 -24.68 26.26 -7.29
N SER A 29 -25.42 27.30 -7.66
CA SER A 29 -26.59 27.23 -8.53
C SER A 29 -26.25 27.82 -9.90
N ILE A 30 -26.50 27.04 -10.96
CA ILE A 30 -26.22 27.43 -12.34
C ILE A 30 -27.52 27.26 -13.14
N ALA A 31 -27.96 28.32 -13.81
CA ALA A 31 -29.08 28.26 -14.75
C ALA A 31 -28.59 27.65 -16.07
N ALA A 32 -29.27 26.61 -16.55
CA ALA A 32 -28.92 25.93 -17.79
C ALA A 32 -30.18 25.55 -18.57
N ALA A 33 -30.11 25.61 -19.91
CA ALA A 33 -31.15 25.10 -20.79
C ALA A 33 -31.20 23.56 -20.78
N ASN A 34 -32.22 22.98 -21.40
CA ASN A 34 -32.28 21.54 -21.58
C ASN A 34 -31.10 21.06 -22.45
N GLY A 35 -30.36 20.07 -21.96
CA GLY A 35 -29.14 19.61 -22.60
C GLY A 35 -28.29 18.73 -21.69
N THR A 36 -27.23 18.15 -22.24
CA THR A 36 -26.22 17.41 -21.48
C THR A 36 -24.96 18.28 -21.36
N PHE A 37 -24.50 18.48 -20.13
CA PHE A 37 -23.37 19.33 -19.81
C PHE A 37 -22.27 18.50 -19.16
N VAL A 38 -21.02 18.79 -19.52
CA VAL A 38 -19.85 18.29 -18.79
C VAL A 38 -19.56 19.20 -17.60
N TYR A 39 -19.11 18.62 -16.50
CA TYR A 39 -18.61 19.38 -15.37
C TYR A 39 -17.31 18.76 -14.83
N SER A 40 -16.45 19.60 -14.27
CA SER A 40 -15.28 19.18 -13.49
C SER A 40 -15.09 20.08 -12.27
N LEU A 41 -14.50 19.55 -11.21
CA LEU A 41 -14.28 20.25 -9.95
C LEU A 41 -12.83 20.73 -9.89
N ALA A 42 -12.64 22.00 -9.54
CA ALA A 42 -11.30 22.54 -9.32
C ALA A 42 -10.66 21.94 -8.07
N PHE A 43 -9.34 21.78 -8.08
CA PHE A 43 -8.60 21.30 -6.92
C PHE A 43 -8.78 22.24 -5.71
N VAL A 44 -9.11 21.65 -4.56
CA VAL A 44 -9.07 22.32 -3.26
C VAL A 44 -7.88 21.75 -2.49
N PRO A 45 -6.90 22.59 -2.07
CA PRO A 45 -5.72 22.10 -1.35
C PRO A 45 -6.06 21.20 -0.17
N GLY A 46 -5.52 19.97 -0.19
CA GLY A 46 -5.74 18.98 0.86
C GLY A 46 -7.07 18.23 0.79
N TYR A 47 -7.88 18.40 -0.27
CA TYR A 47 -9.15 17.70 -0.44
C TYR A 47 -9.30 17.12 -1.85
N LEU A 48 -10.00 15.98 -1.93
CA LEU A 48 -10.38 15.33 -3.18
C LEU A 48 -11.91 15.30 -3.33
N PRO A 49 -12.47 15.79 -4.45
CA PRO A 49 -13.89 15.70 -4.73
C PRO A 49 -14.28 14.32 -5.24
N ALA A 50 -15.46 13.86 -4.84
CA ALA A 50 -16.09 12.64 -5.33
C ALA A 50 -17.58 12.90 -5.61
N PRO A 51 -18.04 12.85 -6.88
CA PRO A 51 -17.23 12.73 -8.09
C PRO A 51 -16.40 14.00 -8.36
N ALA A 52 -15.25 13.85 -9.03
CA ALA A 52 -14.40 14.98 -9.43
C ALA A 52 -14.83 15.60 -10.77
N GLU A 53 -15.50 14.83 -11.62
CA GLU A 53 -15.96 15.23 -12.94
C GLU A 53 -17.11 14.32 -13.39
N GLY A 54 -17.83 14.74 -14.43
CA GLY A 54 -18.86 13.92 -15.04
C GLY A 54 -19.76 14.67 -16.01
N PHE A 55 -20.92 14.07 -16.28
CA PHE A 55 -21.94 14.64 -17.15
C PHE A 55 -23.27 14.76 -16.40
N VAL A 56 -24.05 15.78 -16.76
CA VAL A 56 -25.40 16.00 -16.23
C VAL A 56 -26.37 16.36 -17.34
N ALA A 57 -27.50 15.65 -17.40
CA ALA A 57 -28.54 15.87 -18.40
C ALA A 57 -29.73 16.62 -17.80
N VAL A 58 -29.88 17.90 -18.14
CA VAL A 58 -30.98 18.78 -17.70
C VAL A 58 -32.17 18.60 -18.64
N LYS A 59 -33.34 18.25 -18.08
CA LYS A 59 -34.58 17.96 -18.83
C LYS A 59 -35.79 18.72 -18.26
N GLY A 60 -35.74 20.05 -18.27
CA GLY A 60 -36.85 20.92 -17.90
C GLY A 60 -37.11 21.06 -16.41
N ALA A 61 -36.29 20.44 -15.55
CA ALA A 61 -36.38 20.52 -14.11
C ALA A 61 -34.99 20.74 -13.49
N PRO A 62 -34.89 21.41 -12.33
CA PRO A 62 -33.63 21.55 -11.59
C PRO A 62 -33.05 20.19 -11.19
N ILE A 63 -31.73 20.06 -11.29
CA ILE A 63 -30.99 18.87 -10.86
C ILE A 63 -29.99 19.26 -9.78
N THR A 64 -29.94 18.46 -8.73
CA THR A 64 -28.96 18.61 -7.65
C THR A 64 -27.89 17.54 -7.77
N LEU A 65 -26.62 17.96 -7.85
CA LEU A 65 -25.46 17.09 -7.80
C LEU A 65 -24.74 17.29 -6.47
N SER A 66 -24.61 16.21 -5.70
CA SER A 66 -23.88 16.20 -4.43
C SER A 66 -22.42 15.84 -4.68
N ILE A 67 -21.52 16.70 -4.20
CA ILE A 67 -20.07 16.51 -4.28
C ILE A 67 -19.54 16.31 -2.86
N GLN A 68 -18.97 15.15 -2.60
CA GLN A 68 -18.32 14.86 -1.32
C GLN A 68 -16.83 15.19 -1.43
N TRP A 69 -16.36 16.12 -0.62
CA TRP A 69 -14.94 16.42 -0.47
C TRP A 69 -14.37 15.63 0.70
N ARG A 70 -13.31 14.88 0.45
CA ARG A 70 -12.61 14.10 1.48
C ARG A 70 -11.19 14.64 1.64
N PRO A 71 -10.66 14.72 2.87
CA PRO A 71 -9.25 15.05 3.06
C PRO A 71 -8.34 14.12 2.26
N PHE A 72 -7.30 14.68 1.64
CA PHE A 72 -6.22 13.92 1.05
C PHE A 72 -5.35 13.36 2.18
N THR A 73 -5.28 12.04 2.26
CA THR A 73 -4.46 11.36 3.26
C THR A 73 -3.30 10.62 2.59
N THR A 74 -2.13 10.73 3.20
CA THR A 74 -0.91 10.03 2.84
C THR A 74 -0.83 8.71 3.61
N PRO A 75 -0.56 7.57 2.95
CA PRO A 75 -0.35 6.31 3.65
C PRO A 75 1.03 6.28 4.32
N ILE A 76 1.05 6.00 5.61
CA ILE A 76 2.24 5.80 6.42
C ILE A 76 2.27 4.34 6.87
N SER A 77 3.43 3.70 6.80
CA SER A 77 3.63 2.32 7.24
C SER A 77 4.69 2.25 8.32
N PHE A 78 4.31 1.85 9.52
CA PHE A 78 5.24 1.47 10.57
C PHE A 78 5.69 0.03 10.34
N VAL A 79 6.98 -0.23 10.43
CA VAL A 79 7.58 -1.55 10.21
C VAL A 79 8.28 -1.97 11.50
N GLU A 80 7.78 -3.03 12.12
CA GLU A 80 8.33 -3.60 13.34
C GLU A 80 9.52 -4.51 13.02
N ALA A 81 10.53 -4.47 13.89
CA ALA A 81 11.53 -5.51 13.96
C ALA A 81 12.08 -5.71 15.38
N GLY A 82 12.42 -6.96 15.69
CA GLY A 82 12.97 -7.38 16.97
C GLY A 82 12.02 -8.23 17.81
N LEU A 83 10.75 -8.31 17.46
CA LEU A 83 9.78 -9.22 18.07
C LEU A 83 9.70 -10.56 17.33
N PRO A 84 9.37 -11.66 18.02
CA PRO A 84 8.99 -12.91 17.38
C PRO A 84 7.78 -12.72 16.45
N ALA A 85 7.75 -13.43 15.31
CA ALA A 85 6.65 -13.33 14.36
C ALA A 85 5.28 -13.62 15.01
N GLY A 86 4.30 -12.77 14.74
CA GLY A 86 2.95 -12.88 15.32
C GLY A 86 2.81 -12.26 16.72
N THR A 87 3.88 -11.74 17.31
CA THR A 87 3.80 -11.03 18.60
C THR A 87 3.02 -9.73 18.42
N PRO A 88 1.99 -9.47 19.25
CA PRO A 88 1.25 -8.23 19.17
C PRO A 88 2.11 -7.05 19.64
N TRP A 89 2.08 -5.96 18.88
CA TRP A 89 2.71 -4.70 19.24
C TRP A 89 1.75 -3.54 18.98
N SER A 90 1.94 -2.45 19.72
CA SER A 90 1.05 -1.30 19.66
C SER A 90 1.83 -0.01 19.52
N LEU A 91 1.27 0.89 18.73
CA LEU A 91 1.74 2.26 18.57
C LEU A 91 0.57 3.22 18.76
N ARG A 92 0.86 4.43 19.22
CA ARG A 92 -0.10 5.52 19.30
C ARG A 92 0.36 6.63 18.36
N VAL A 93 -0.48 7.02 17.41
CA VAL A 93 -0.20 8.11 16.46
C VAL A 93 -1.36 9.08 16.52
N ASP A 94 -1.07 10.36 16.74
CA ASP A 94 -2.08 11.41 16.81
C ASP A 94 -3.23 11.09 17.80
N GLY A 95 -2.88 10.57 18.96
CA GLY A 95 -3.84 10.16 19.98
C GLY A 95 -4.54 8.82 19.72
N THR A 96 -4.47 8.26 18.52
CA THR A 96 -5.10 6.99 18.12
C THR A 96 -4.19 5.80 18.40
N ASN A 97 -4.71 4.79 19.12
CA ASN A 97 -3.99 3.54 19.36
C ASN A 97 -4.20 2.56 18.18
N LEU A 98 -3.10 1.98 17.71
CA LEU A 98 -3.05 1.01 16.62
C LEU A 98 -2.30 -0.22 17.12
N THR A 99 -2.93 -1.39 17.02
CA THR A 99 -2.38 -2.67 17.49
C THR A 99 -2.45 -3.68 16.35
N THR A 100 -1.37 -4.44 16.17
CA THR A 100 -1.29 -5.50 15.16
C THR A 100 -0.35 -6.60 15.61
N THR A 101 -0.46 -7.76 14.96
CA THR A 101 0.47 -8.90 15.06
C THR A 101 1.33 -9.06 13.80
N ASN A 102 1.04 -8.27 12.76
CA ASN A 102 1.82 -8.25 11.52
C ASN A 102 3.10 -7.45 11.70
N MET A 103 4.10 -7.71 10.85
CA MET A 103 5.34 -6.93 10.81
C MET A 103 5.12 -5.45 10.42
N THR A 104 3.93 -5.10 9.89
CA THR A 104 3.62 -3.73 9.49
C THR A 104 2.28 -3.25 10.03
N GLN A 105 2.21 -1.95 10.34
CA GLN A 105 1.01 -1.23 10.73
C GLN A 105 0.84 0.01 9.86
N GLY A 106 -0.24 0.06 9.08
CA GLY A 106 -0.58 1.21 8.24
C GLY A 106 -1.44 2.25 8.98
N VAL A 107 -1.26 3.52 8.66
CA VAL A 107 -2.15 4.62 9.04
C VAL A 107 -2.21 5.65 7.91
N ALA A 108 -3.38 6.23 7.65
CA ALA A 108 -3.55 7.27 6.64
C ALA A 108 -3.67 8.64 7.35
N LEU A 109 -2.72 9.54 7.11
CA LEU A 109 -2.64 10.85 7.78
C LEU A 109 -2.68 11.98 6.78
N VAL A 110 -3.29 13.11 7.13
CA VAL A 110 -3.20 14.33 6.33
C VAL A 110 -1.79 14.93 6.45
N ASN A 111 -1.45 15.92 5.62
CA ASN A 111 -0.15 16.58 5.72
C ASN A 111 -0.05 17.34 7.06
N GLY A 112 1.04 17.14 7.79
CA GLY A 112 1.20 17.68 9.13
C GLY A 112 2.34 17.03 9.91
N SER A 113 2.55 17.50 11.14
CA SER A 113 3.54 16.95 12.06
C SER A 113 2.84 16.19 13.18
N TYR A 114 3.18 14.91 13.33
CA TYR A 114 2.55 13.99 14.27
C TYR A 114 3.57 13.43 15.25
N SER A 115 3.23 13.40 16.54
CA SER A 115 3.95 12.59 17.51
C SER A 115 3.45 11.15 17.47
N PHE A 116 4.36 10.20 17.62
CA PHE A 116 4.00 8.81 17.86
C PHE A 116 4.72 8.23 19.07
N THR A 117 4.10 7.24 19.72
CA THR A 117 4.70 6.47 20.81
C THR A 117 4.55 4.98 20.55
N VAL A 118 5.49 4.18 21.03
CA VAL A 118 5.50 2.72 20.89
C VAL A 118 5.38 2.10 22.28
N ALA A 119 4.44 1.17 22.44
CA ALA A 119 4.25 0.48 23.71
C ALA A 119 5.32 -0.61 23.92
N PRO A 120 5.82 -0.81 25.16
CA PRO A 120 6.67 -1.96 25.48
C PRO A 120 5.91 -3.28 25.34
N VAL A 121 6.63 -4.34 24.97
CA VAL A 121 6.10 -5.68 24.72
C VAL A 121 6.98 -6.67 25.47
N SER A 122 6.71 -6.90 26.76
CA SER A 122 7.54 -7.77 27.61
C SER A 122 7.78 -9.15 26.96
N PRO A 123 9.03 -9.67 26.95
CA PRO A 123 10.24 -9.16 27.61
C PRO A 123 11.07 -8.21 26.73
N PHE A 124 10.45 -7.49 25.79
CA PHE A 124 11.09 -6.55 24.88
C PHE A 124 10.66 -5.10 25.15
N VAL A 125 11.59 -4.18 24.98
CA VAL A 125 11.37 -2.73 25.03
C VAL A 125 11.65 -2.09 23.67
N PRO A 126 10.89 -1.04 23.28
CA PRO A 126 11.18 -0.30 22.09
C PRO A 126 12.50 0.47 22.25
N VAL A 127 13.38 0.38 21.24
CA VAL A 127 14.65 1.12 21.18
C VAL A 127 14.39 2.63 21.16
N SER A 128 13.36 3.04 20.42
CA SER A 128 12.86 4.42 20.39
C SER A 128 11.38 4.41 20.79
N PRO A 129 11.04 4.66 22.06
CA PRO A 129 9.65 4.59 22.54
C PRO A 129 8.77 5.73 22.00
N SER A 130 9.35 6.74 21.37
CA SER A 130 8.60 7.84 20.74
C SER A 130 9.38 8.51 19.62
N GLY A 131 8.67 9.27 18.78
CA GLY A 131 9.26 10.07 17.71
C GLY A 131 8.29 11.09 17.13
N MET A 132 8.81 11.89 16.20
CA MET A 132 8.04 12.84 15.40
C MET A 132 8.04 12.40 13.93
N LEU A 133 6.89 12.55 13.28
CA LEU A 133 6.64 12.19 11.89
C LEU A 133 6.12 13.42 11.14
N ASN A 134 6.84 13.85 10.11
CA ASN A 134 6.40 14.95 9.24
C ASN A 134 5.84 14.41 7.92
N VAL A 135 4.54 14.51 7.71
CA VAL A 135 3.80 13.97 6.57
C VAL A 135 3.66 15.04 5.49
N THR A 136 4.21 14.78 4.30
CA THR A 136 4.33 15.77 3.22
C THR A 136 3.68 15.33 1.90
N GLY A 137 2.66 14.47 1.94
CA GLY A 137 1.91 14.06 0.75
C GLY A 137 2.48 12.85 0.01
N VAL A 138 3.61 12.32 0.46
CA VAL A 138 4.30 11.15 -0.15
C VAL A 138 4.27 9.99 0.83
N PRO A 139 3.96 8.76 0.40
CA PRO A 139 3.99 7.59 1.27
C PRO A 139 5.31 7.46 2.05
N GLN A 140 5.24 7.15 3.36
CA GLN A 140 6.44 7.05 4.21
C GLN A 140 6.48 5.75 5.01
N PHE A 141 7.70 5.33 5.35
CA PHE A 141 7.96 4.15 6.17
C PHE A 141 8.71 4.52 7.45
N VAL A 142 8.19 4.12 8.60
CA VAL A 142 8.77 4.39 9.92
C VAL A 142 9.20 3.09 10.57
N ALA A 143 10.48 2.97 10.92
CA ALA A 143 10.97 1.79 11.62
C ALA A 143 10.63 1.85 13.12
N VAL A 144 10.08 0.76 13.64
CA VAL A 144 9.84 0.53 15.07
C VAL A 144 10.68 -0.67 15.49
N ARG A 145 11.55 -0.49 16.48
CA ARG A 145 12.49 -1.54 16.89
C ARG A 145 12.28 -1.94 18.32
N PHE A 146 12.33 -3.24 18.58
CA PHE A 146 12.29 -3.83 19.90
C PHE A 146 13.62 -4.53 20.22
N SER A 147 14.03 -4.49 21.48
CA SER A 147 15.18 -5.21 22.01
C SER A 147 14.80 -5.88 23.33
N PRO A 148 15.36 -7.05 23.67
CA PRO A 148 15.12 -7.66 24.97
C PRO A 148 15.42 -6.68 26.10
N GLU A 149 14.54 -6.60 27.09
CA GLU A 149 14.81 -5.99 28.39
C GLU A 149 16.00 -6.76 28.97
N THR A 150 17.18 -6.16 28.97
CA THR A 150 18.37 -6.75 29.58
C THR A 150 18.15 -6.84 31.09
N GLY A 151 17.54 -7.92 31.55
CA GLY A 151 17.51 -8.36 32.93
C GLY A 151 18.80 -9.09 33.26
N GLY A 152 19.85 -8.33 33.60
CA GLY A 152 21.12 -8.87 34.08
C GLY A 152 22.32 -8.44 33.25
N SER A 153 23.37 -8.00 33.95
CA SER A 153 24.71 -7.74 33.43
C SER A 153 25.16 -8.87 32.47
N PRO A 154 25.87 -8.56 31.36
CA PRO A 154 26.39 -9.62 30.49
C PRO A 154 27.26 -10.60 31.30
N PRO A 155 27.07 -11.93 31.15
CA PRO A 155 27.99 -12.89 31.76
C PRO A 155 29.39 -12.66 31.21
N GLY A 156 30.37 -12.60 32.11
CA GLY A 156 31.75 -12.25 31.78
C GLY A 156 32.31 -13.00 30.58
N LEU A 157 32.89 -12.25 29.64
CA LEU A 157 33.71 -12.82 28.59
C LEU A 157 35.05 -13.24 29.20
N GLY A 158 35.26 -14.56 29.25
CA GLY A 158 36.59 -15.13 29.32
C GLY A 158 37.46 -14.61 28.18
N ASN A 159 38.66 -14.20 28.55
CA ASN A 159 39.72 -13.74 27.67
C ASN A 159 40.01 -14.77 26.55
N GLY A 160 39.85 -14.41 25.26
CA GLY A 160 40.42 -15.24 24.18
C GLY A 160 39.78 -15.20 22.78
N SER A 161 38.57 -14.70 22.56
CA SER A 161 37.96 -14.69 21.22
C SER A 161 38.00 -13.28 20.62
N ARG A 162 38.64 -13.11 19.46
CA ARG A 162 38.52 -11.89 18.63
C ARG A 162 37.04 -11.71 18.29
N GLY A 163 36.31 -10.93 19.09
CA GLY A 163 34.87 -10.84 18.96
C GLY A 163 34.47 -10.11 17.67
N SER A 164 33.52 -10.68 16.96
CA SER A 164 32.72 -10.02 15.93
C SER A 164 31.23 -10.12 16.29
N PHE A 165 30.42 -9.26 15.72
CA PHE A 165 28.95 -9.31 15.80
C PHE A 165 28.36 -9.19 14.40
N ALA A 166 27.25 -9.90 14.16
CA ALA A 166 26.53 -9.83 12.90
C ALA A 166 25.58 -8.62 12.91
N MET A 167 25.72 -7.77 11.89
CA MET A 167 24.92 -6.57 11.68
C MET A 167 24.09 -6.72 10.41
N THR A 168 22.78 -6.85 10.54
CA THR A 168 21.87 -6.91 9.38
C THR A 168 21.43 -5.49 9.01
N PHE A 169 21.45 -5.13 7.73
CA PHE A 169 20.83 -3.92 7.19
C PHE A 169 19.62 -4.34 6.38
N TYR A 170 18.46 -3.71 6.62
CA TYR A 170 17.23 -3.98 5.91
C TYR A 170 16.68 -2.68 5.30
N VAL A 171 16.49 -2.64 3.99
CA VAL A 171 15.99 -1.46 3.30
C VAL A 171 14.52 -1.62 2.94
N VAL A 172 13.74 -0.57 3.17
CA VAL A 172 12.33 -0.48 2.78
C VAL A 172 12.10 0.77 1.92
N GLY A 173 11.02 0.79 1.14
CA GLY A 173 10.67 1.94 0.30
C GLY A 173 11.39 2.02 -1.06
N LEU A 174 12.26 1.06 -1.37
CA LEU A 174 12.80 0.87 -2.72
C LEU A 174 11.94 -0.13 -3.51
N PRO A 175 11.66 0.13 -4.81
CA PRO A 175 11.11 -0.87 -5.70
C PRO A 175 12.01 -2.12 -5.80
N PRO A 176 11.45 -3.31 -6.08
CA PRO A 176 12.26 -4.52 -6.26
C PRO A 176 13.36 -4.33 -7.31
N LYS A 177 14.57 -4.84 -7.02
CA LYS A 177 15.77 -4.73 -7.88
C LYS A 177 16.34 -3.31 -8.05
N THR A 178 15.93 -2.36 -7.22
CA THR A 178 16.59 -1.04 -7.20
C THR A 178 17.94 -1.16 -6.52
N SER A 179 19.00 -0.73 -7.20
CA SER A 179 20.35 -0.70 -6.62
C SER A 179 20.49 0.41 -5.59
N TRP A 180 21.13 0.10 -4.47
CA TRP A 180 21.48 1.03 -3.40
C TRP A 180 22.89 0.72 -2.92
N THR A 181 23.56 1.69 -2.28
CA THR A 181 24.91 1.52 -1.77
C THR A 181 24.89 1.60 -0.26
N LEU A 182 25.50 0.62 0.40
CA LEU A 182 25.86 0.64 1.80
C LEU A 182 27.34 0.96 1.92
N THR A 183 27.71 2.07 2.52
CA THR A 183 29.09 2.37 2.90
C THR A 183 29.30 1.96 4.36
N LEU A 184 30.21 1.02 4.65
CA LEU A 184 30.63 0.65 6.00
C LEU A 184 32.09 1.02 6.21
N ASP A 185 32.37 1.86 7.21
CA ASP A 185 33.72 2.38 7.51
C ASP A 185 34.48 2.92 6.30
N GLY A 186 33.73 3.58 5.40
CA GLY A 186 34.27 4.16 4.17
C GLY A 186 34.42 3.18 3.00
N VAL A 187 33.98 1.92 3.15
CA VAL A 187 33.97 0.92 2.07
C VAL A 187 32.57 0.78 1.50
N ASP A 188 32.43 0.92 0.18
CA ASP A 188 31.15 0.83 -0.51
C ASP A 188 30.77 -0.59 -0.92
N TYR A 189 29.53 -0.96 -0.63
CA TYR A 189 28.89 -2.22 -0.97
C TYR A 189 27.64 -1.91 -1.81
N PRO A 190 27.69 -2.08 -3.15
CA PRO A 190 26.51 -1.96 -3.99
C PRO A 190 25.61 -3.20 -3.83
N LEU A 191 24.32 -2.97 -3.60
CA LEU A 191 23.35 -3.99 -3.22
C LEU A 191 22.05 -3.80 -4.00
N GLU A 192 21.37 -4.90 -4.31
CA GLU A 192 20.00 -4.91 -4.87
C GLU A 192 19.00 -5.60 -3.92
N ALA A 193 19.52 -6.35 -2.96
CA ALA A 193 18.72 -7.06 -1.98
C ALA A 193 18.14 -6.08 -0.96
N ALA A 194 16.92 -6.36 -0.50
CA ALA A 194 16.30 -5.61 0.57
C ALA A 194 16.97 -5.86 1.93
N VAL A 195 17.84 -6.86 2.03
CA VAL A 195 18.53 -7.25 3.26
C VAL A 195 19.99 -7.62 2.96
N THR A 196 20.90 -7.24 3.84
CA THR A 196 22.29 -7.71 3.85
C THR A 196 22.75 -7.89 5.29
N THR A 197 23.72 -8.76 5.53
CA THR A 197 24.32 -8.96 6.86
C THR A 197 25.83 -8.84 6.74
N ALA A 198 26.43 -8.04 7.61
CA ALA A 198 27.87 -7.83 7.71
C ALA A 198 28.40 -8.32 9.06
N ASP A 199 29.48 -9.08 9.05
CA ASP A 199 30.19 -9.45 10.28
C ASP A 199 31.18 -8.33 10.63
N LEU A 200 30.91 -7.61 11.71
CA LEU A 200 31.69 -6.47 12.16
C LEU A 200 32.51 -6.82 13.39
N SER A 201 33.71 -6.28 13.52
CA SER A 201 34.51 -6.43 14.74
C SER A 201 33.82 -5.78 15.95
N LEU A 202 34.18 -6.17 17.17
CA LEU A 202 33.74 -5.40 18.34
C LEU A 202 34.31 -3.97 18.29
N GLY A 203 33.43 -2.97 18.27
CA GLY A 203 33.77 -1.55 18.18
C GLY A 203 32.65 -0.72 17.56
N ASN A 204 32.91 0.57 17.36
CA ASN A 204 32.01 1.47 16.64
C ASN A 204 32.32 1.39 15.15
N HIS A 205 31.30 1.12 14.36
CA HIS A 205 31.38 1.11 12.91
C HIS A 205 30.45 2.19 12.35
N THR A 206 30.93 2.97 11.39
CA THR A 206 30.11 3.98 10.71
C THR A 206 29.42 3.36 9.52
N PHE A 207 28.16 3.74 9.29
CA PHE A 207 27.45 3.38 8.06
C PHE A 207 26.88 4.62 7.36
N ARG A 208 26.76 4.53 6.05
CA ARG A 208 26.04 5.49 5.20
C ARG A 208 25.32 4.72 4.09
N VAL A 209 24.19 5.25 3.64
CA VAL A 209 23.34 4.60 2.65
C VAL A 209 22.77 5.57 1.64
N GLU A 210 22.75 5.15 0.38
CA GLU A 210 22.29 5.96 -0.74
C GLU A 210 21.58 5.12 -1.79
N ALA A 211 20.58 5.70 -2.44
CA ALA A 211 19.95 5.15 -3.62
C ALA A 211 19.56 6.32 -4.55
N ASN A 212 19.81 6.15 -5.85
CA ASN A 212 19.62 7.23 -6.81
C ASN A 212 18.14 7.62 -6.93
N GLY A 213 17.82 8.91 -6.77
CA GLY A 213 16.45 9.40 -6.79
C GLY A 213 15.66 9.14 -5.50
N TYR A 214 16.33 8.71 -4.41
CA TYR A 214 15.70 8.51 -3.11
C TYR A 214 16.47 9.23 -1.99
N THR A 215 15.75 9.63 -0.96
CA THR A 215 16.31 10.04 0.34
C THR A 215 16.20 8.90 1.32
N ALA A 216 17.25 8.66 2.11
CA ALA A 216 17.30 7.60 3.12
C ALA A 216 17.08 8.15 4.53
N SER A 217 16.44 7.36 5.39
CA SER A 217 16.28 7.66 6.82
C SER A 217 16.48 6.40 7.67
N PRO A 218 17.51 6.35 8.55
CA PRO A 218 18.64 7.28 8.57
C PRO A 218 19.54 7.08 7.33
N ALA A 219 20.08 8.16 6.78
CA ALA A 219 21.05 8.10 5.67
C ALA A 219 22.47 7.73 6.14
N SER A 220 22.77 7.87 7.43
CA SER A 220 24.05 7.48 8.04
C SER A 220 23.94 7.32 9.55
N GLY A 221 24.93 6.69 10.18
CA GLY A 221 24.98 6.51 11.63
C GLY A 221 26.18 5.68 12.10
N VAL A 222 26.14 5.27 13.37
CA VAL A 222 27.16 4.44 14.02
C VAL A 222 26.52 3.20 14.63
N VAL A 223 27.17 2.04 14.56
CA VAL A 223 26.76 0.77 15.17
C VAL A 223 27.87 0.23 16.10
N GLY A 224 27.52 -0.17 17.34
CA GLY A 224 28.44 -0.68 18.41
C GLY A 224 29.00 0.39 19.41
N PRO A 225 29.47 0.04 20.64
CA PRO A 225 29.53 -1.25 21.37
C PRO A 225 28.75 -1.21 22.71
N HIS A 226 27.82 -2.14 22.91
CA HIS A 226 26.80 -2.20 23.98
C HIS A 226 25.57 -1.31 23.76
N GLY A 227 24.49 -1.96 23.30
CA GLY A 227 23.16 -1.38 23.14
C GLY A 227 22.47 -1.80 21.85
N SER A 228 22.24 -3.11 21.67
CA SER A 228 21.13 -3.68 20.88
C SER A 228 20.91 -3.16 19.44
N SER A 229 21.64 -3.71 18.46
CA SER A 229 21.11 -3.87 17.11
C SER A 229 21.93 -4.90 16.32
N SER A 230 21.37 -6.10 16.13
CA SER A 230 21.77 -7.01 15.05
C SER A 230 21.02 -6.69 13.74
N LEU A 231 20.27 -5.58 13.71
CA LEU A 231 19.44 -5.14 12.59
C LEU A 231 19.30 -3.60 12.55
N GLN A 232 19.60 -3.02 11.38
CA GLN A 232 19.44 -1.61 11.01
C GLN A 232 18.50 -1.50 9.81
N ILE A 233 17.28 -1.03 10.06
CA ILE A 233 16.33 -0.67 9.01
C ILE A 233 16.64 0.72 8.46
N ILE A 234 16.60 0.86 7.13
CA ILE A 234 16.77 2.10 6.38
C ILE A 234 15.55 2.28 5.48
N SER A 235 14.84 3.40 5.65
CA SER A 235 13.70 3.75 4.79
C SER A 235 14.16 4.65 3.66
N PHE A 236 13.83 4.29 2.42
CA PHE A 236 13.99 5.14 1.26
C PHE A 236 12.67 5.80 0.86
N SER A 237 12.72 7.05 0.42
CA SER A 237 11.57 7.79 -0.10
C SER A 237 11.97 8.53 -1.38
N PRO A 238 11.16 8.50 -2.46
CA PRO A 238 11.51 9.16 -3.71
C PRO A 238 11.78 10.65 -3.50
N VAL A 239 12.86 11.15 -4.08
CA VAL A 239 13.12 12.59 -4.20
C VAL A 239 12.08 13.13 -5.17
N SER A 240 11.19 13.99 -4.69
CA SER A 240 10.22 14.66 -5.57
C SER A 240 10.98 15.58 -6.54
N PRO A 241 10.68 15.56 -7.85
CA PRO A 241 11.24 16.53 -8.77
C PRO A 241 10.93 17.94 -8.30
N PRO A 242 11.82 18.93 -8.49
CA PRO A 242 11.44 20.32 -8.28
C PRO A 242 10.21 20.62 -9.13
N ALA A 243 9.23 21.29 -8.54
CA ALA A 243 8.02 21.70 -9.25
C ALA A 243 8.44 22.40 -10.54
N ALA A 244 8.03 21.84 -11.68
CA ALA A 244 8.29 22.46 -12.97
C ALA A 244 7.67 23.86 -12.91
N THR A 245 8.52 24.90 -12.89
CA THR A 245 8.06 26.27 -13.08
C THR A 245 7.45 26.32 -14.47
N SER A 246 6.13 26.41 -14.55
CA SER A 246 5.41 26.63 -15.79
C SER A 246 5.70 28.05 -16.28
N SER A 247 6.85 28.23 -16.93
CA SER A 247 7.05 29.38 -17.81
C SER A 247 6.17 29.16 -19.04
N SER A 248 5.06 29.88 -19.10
CA SER A 248 4.15 29.93 -20.25
C SER A 248 4.90 30.30 -21.54
N PRO A 249 4.80 29.50 -22.62
CA PRO A 249 5.01 29.99 -23.97
C PRO A 249 3.65 30.47 -24.52
N GLY A 250 3.65 31.69 -25.09
CA GLY A 250 2.49 32.27 -25.77
C GLY A 250 2.03 31.47 -26.99
N PRO A 251 0.88 31.86 -27.59
CA PRO A 251 0.08 30.96 -28.41
C PRO A 251 0.61 30.87 -29.83
N ALA A 252 1.02 29.67 -30.26
CA ALA A 252 1.09 29.34 -31.67
C ALA A 252 0.91 27.83 -31.87
N GLY A 253 -0.17 27.45 -32.55
CA GLY A 253 -0.24 26.26 -33.40
C GLY A 253 -0.27 24.89 -32.72
N GLY A 254 -1.48 24.40 -32.46
CA GLY A 254 -1.89 23.00 -32.58
C GLY A 254 -0.92 21.89 -32.15
N ALA A 255 -1.03 21.45 -30.90
CA ALA A 255 -0.80 20.05 -30.52
C ALA A 255 -1.65 19.72 -29.30
N ILE A 256 -2.66 18.86 -29.49
CA ILE A 256 -3.44 18.27 -28.40
C ILE A 256 -2.52 17.26 -27.70
N ILE A 257 -1.93 17.63 -26.57
CA ILE A 257 -1.34 16.65 -25.65
C ILE A 257 -2.48 16.22 -24.71
N LEU A 258 -3.08 15.07 -25.00
CA LEU A 258 -3.93 14.37 -24.04
C LEU A 258 -3.05 13.94 -22.87
N LEU A 259 -3.08 14.68 -21.76
CA LEU A 259 -2.60 14.16 -20.49
C LEU A 259 -3.59 13.09 -20.04
N ALA A 260 -3.33 11.85 -20.45
CA ALA A 260 -4.00 10.69 -19.91
C ALA A 260 -3.69 10.62 -18.41
N SER A 261 -4.71 10.87 -17.58
CA SER A 261 -4.68 10.70 -16.14
C SER A 261 -4.14 9.32 -15.76
N PRO A 262 -3.19 9.20 -14.81
CA PRO A 262 -2.86 7.92 -14.21
C PRO A 262 -3.95 7.54 -13.20
N ILE A 263 -5.10 7.07 -13.71
CA ILE A 263 -6.07 6.31 -12.92
C ILE A 263 -6.19 4.93 -13.55
N VAL A 264 -5.22 4.05 -13.28
CA VAL A 264 -5.42 2.59 -13.22
C VAL A 264 -4.25 2.04 -12.41
N TRP A 265 -4.51 1.36 -11.30
CA TRP A 265 -3.99 0.04 -10.92
C TRP A 265 -4.38 -0.26 -9.47
N GLY A 266 -5.21 -1.28 -9.29
CA GLY A 266 -5.70 -1.73 -8.00
C GLY A 266 -6.59 -2.97 -8.10
N ALA A 267 -6.18 -3.93 -8.92
CA ALA A 267 -6.70 -5.31 -8.93
C ALA A 267 -5.55 -6.19 -9.47
N LEU A 268 -5.19 -7.37 -8.98
CA LEU A 268 -5.59 -8.22 -7.86
C LEU A 268 -4.63 -9.42 -7.99
N LEU A 269 -4.05 -9.98 -6.93
CA LEU A 269 -3.62 -11.39 -6.99
C LEU A 269 -3.70 -12.07 -5.61
N VAL A 270 -4.75 -12.89 -5.47
CA VAL A 270 -4.76 -14.13 -4.71
C VAL A 270 -5.13 -15.24 -5.70
N ALA A 271 -4.53 -16.43 -5.46
CA ALA A 271 -4.78 -17.75 -6.05
C ALA A 271 -3.96 -18.15 -7.30
N GLY A 272 -2.84 -18.84 -7.07
CA GLY A 272 -2.85 -20.30 -6.96
C GLY A 272 -3.27 -21.10 -8.21
N ALA A 273 -2.24 -21.66 -8.87
CA ALA A 273 -2.19 -22.93 -9.59
C ALA A 273 -3.20 -23.22 -10.74
N SER A 274 -2.68 -23.37 -11.96
CA SER A 274 -2.58 -24.69 -12.64
C SER A 274 -1.90 -24.56 -14.00
N VAL A 275 -0.86 -25.38 -14.19
CA VAL A 275 -0.15 -25.67 -15.44
C VAL A 275 -1.06 -26.49 -16.36
N TRP A 276 -1.06 -26.26 -17.68
CA TRP A 276 -1.04 -27.33 -18.71
C TRP A 276 -0.80 -26.74 -20.11
N TRP A 277 0.24 -27.26 -20.75
CA TRP A 277 0.70 -26.94 -22.11
C TRP A 277 -0.18 -27.60 -23.17
N LEU A 278 -0.37 -26.95 -24.33
CA LEU A 278 -0.44 -27.67 -25.61
C LEU A 278 -0.05 -26.76 -26.78
N SER A 279 1.02 -27.19 -27.43
CA SER A 279 1.69 -26.65 -28.60
C SER A 279 0.77 -26.51 -29.82
N ALA A 280 0.70 -25.31 -30.39
CA ALA A 280 0.12 -25.08 -31.71
C ALA A 280 1.13 -25.46 -32.80
N ALA A 281 0.95 -26.65 -33.40
CA ALA A 281 1.57 -26.98 -34.68
C ALA A 281 0.73 -26.36 -35.81
N ARG A 282 1.23 -25.30 -36.44
CA ARG A 282 0.76 -24.84 -37.77
C ARG A 282 1.76 -25.28 -38.81
N ARG A 283 1.42 -26.27 -39.63
CA ARG A 283 1.79 -26.35 -41.05
C ARG A 283 0.67 -27.06 -41.82
N ARG A 284 -0.03 -26.32 -42.68
CA ARG A 284 -0.78 -26.90 -43.81
C ARG A 284 0.21 -27.21 -44.94
N PRO A 285 -0.11 -28.17 -45.81
CA PRO A 285 -0.21 -27.80 -47.21
C PRO A 285 -1.44 -28.37 -47.94
N ASP A 286 -2.01 -27.49 -48.76
CA ASP A 286 -2.65 -27.63 -50.07
C ASP A 286 -3.18 -28.99 -50.60
N GLY A 287 -4.41 -28.93 -51.14
CA GLY A 287 -4.62 -29.36 -52.52
C GLY A 287 -5.72 -30.41 -52.80
N VAL A 288 -6.74 -29.96 -53.54
CA VAL A 288 -7.42 -30.63 -54.69
C VAL A 288 -8.70 -31.47 -54.45
N VAL A 289 -9.84 -30.89 -54.91
CA VAL A 289 -10.96 -31.39 -55.79
C VAL A 289 -11.63 -32.74 -55.40
N ASP A 290 -12.97 -32.91 -55.27
CA ASP A 290 -14.00 -32.79 -56.33
C ASP A 290 -15.47 -32.78 -55.81
N ARG A 291 -16.36 -32.46 -56.75
CA ARG A 291 -17.83 -32.26 -56.84
C ARG A 291 -18.84 -33.21 -56.14
N ARG A 292 -20.07 -32.64 -56.12
CA ARG A 292 -21.45 -33.20 -56.04
C ARG A 292 -21.98 -33.34 -54.60
N GLY A 293 -23.21 -32.97 -54.25
CA GLY A 293 -24.38 -32.45 -54.96
C GLY A 293 -25.61 -32.66 -54.07
N ARG A 294 -26.57 -31.72 -54.14
CA ARG A 294 -28.02 -31.81 -53.83
C ARG A 294 -28.51 -32.38 -52.47
N GLY A 295 -29.43 -31.63 -51.87
CA GLY A 295 -30.79 -32.15 -51.70
C GLY A 295 -31.35 -32.29 -50.28
N ALA A 296 -32.03 -31.21 -49.84
CA ALA A 296 -33.39 -31.17 -49.29
C ALA A 296 -33.91 -32.17 -48.22
N ARG A 297 -34.57 -31.53 -47.23
CA ARG A 297 -35.81 -31.93 -46.50
C ARG A 297 -35.76 -33.09 -45.49
N GLY A 298 -35.82 -32.67 -44.22
CA GLY A 298 -37.03 -32.77 -43.40
C GLY A 298 -37.31 -34.10 -42.71
N LYS A 299 -37.47 -34.05 -41.37
CA LYS A 299 -38.58 -34.62 -40.56
C LYS A 299 -38.19 -34.71 -39.08
N THR A 300 -38.95 -34.05 -38.23
CA THR A 300 -39.15 -34.32 -36.79
C THR A 300 -40.33 -35.31 -36.61
N PRO A 301 -40.67 -35.76 -35.39
CA PRO A 301 -39.95 -36.57 -34.37
C PRO A 301 -40.78 -37.89 -34.13
N PRO A 302 -40.79 -38.69 -33.01
CA PRO A 302 -41.06 -38.24 -31.62
C PRO A 302 -40.49 -39.10 -30.43
N LYS A 303 -40.77 -38.59 -29.21
CA LYS A 303 -41.09 -39.27 -27.92
C LYS A 303 -40.01 -39.92 -27.01
N ARG A 304 -39.97 -39.36 -25.78
CA ARG A 304 -39.60 -39.87 -24.43
C ARG A 304 -40.17 -41.27 -24.10
N PRO A 305 -39.75 -42.03 -23.05
CA PRO A 305 -39.71 -41.60 -21.62
C PRO A 305 -38.60 -42.21 -20.71
N SER A 306 -38.23 -41.56 -19.59
CA SER A 306 -38.51 -41.93 -18.17
C SER A 306 -37.43 -42.77 -17.43
N GLY A 307 -37.20 -42.41 -16.16
CA GLY A 307 -36.48 -43.21 -15.14
C GLY A 307 -35.02 -42.77 -14.93
N GLU A 308 -34.41 -42.74 -13.76
CA GLU A 308 -34.85 -43.15 -12.42
C GLU A 308 -33.86 -42.61 -11.37
N LYS A 309 -34.37 -42.59 -10.15
CA LYS A 309 -33.92 -42.21 -8.81
C LYS A 309 -32.70 -43.00 -8.29
N THR A 310 -31.77 -42.33 -7.60
CA THR A 310 -30.89 -42.92 -6.56
C THR A 310 -30.50 -41.82 -5.57
N ARG A 311 -31.00 -41.82 -4.33
CA ARG A 311 -30.63 -42.62 -3.13
C ARG A 311 -29.40 -42.03 -2.42
N SER A 312 -29.66 -41.50 -1.23
CA SER A 312 -28.73 -40.87 -0.29
C SER A 312 -28.25 -41.83 0.80
N THR A 313 -27.09 -41.47 1.38
CA THR A 313 -26.46 -41.87 2.67
C THR A 313 -25.87 -43.30 2.77
N PRO A 314 -24.91 -43.59 3.69
CA PRO A 314 -24.44 -42.81 4.88
C PRO A 314 -22.90 -42.83 5.13
N GLU A 315 -22.51 -42.48 6.38
CA GLU A 315 -21.27 -42.76 7.14
C GLU A 315 -20.20 -41.64 7.14
N ASP A 316 -19.54 -41.29 8.25
CA ASP A 316 -19.69 -41.62 9.67
C ASP A 316 -18.82 -40.64 10.49
N GLU A 317 -19.23 -40.37 11.74
CA GLU A 317 -18.43 -40.30 12.99
C GLU A 317 -17.06 -39.55 13.03
N LEU A 318 -16.61 -38.86 14.09
CA LEU A 318 -16.95 -38.80 15.51
C LEU A 318 -16.08 -37.72 16.20
N TYR A 319 -16.46 -37.39 17.43
CA TYR A 319 -15.66 -36.98 18.60
C TYR A 319 -15.82 -35.55 19.15
N THR A 320 -16.75 -35.32 20.12
CA THR A 320 -16.62 -35.26 21.63
C THR A 320 -15.75 -34.08 22.12
N ALA A 321 -16.08 -33.25 23.11
CA ALA A 321 -16.78 -33.50 24.38
C ALA A 321 -17.31 -32.22 25.05
N ALA A 322 -18.32 -32.35 25.91
CA ALA A 322 -18.74 -31.35 26.89
C ALA A 322 -19.19 -32.03 28.21
N ASP A 323 -19.06 -31.25 29.29
CA ASP A 323 -19.64 -31.39 30.65
C ASP A 323 -19.03 -32.43 31.60
N HIS A 324 -18.88 -32.22 32.92
CA HIS A 324 -18.85 -31.09 33.89
C HIS A 324 -18.51 -31.77 35.28
N PRO A 325 -18.80 -31.24 36.48
CA PRO A 325 -17.99 -30.35 37.35
C PRO A 325 -17.52 -30.94 38.71
N SER A 326 -16.74 -30.11 39.45
CA SER A 326 -16.66 -29.96 40.93
C SER A 326 -16.19 -31.13 41.83
N ARG A 327 -15.14 -30.92 42.65
CA ARG A 327 -15.20 -30.49 44.08
C ARG A 327 -13.92 -30.86 44.88
N SER A 328 -13.62 -29.99 45.87
CA SER A 328 -12.91 -30.19 47.16
C SER A 328 -11.39 -30.44 47.22
N GLY A 329 -10.65 -29.43 47.70
CA GLY A 329 -10.20 -29.35 49.11
C GLY A 329 -8.82 -29.95 49.48
N PRO A 330 -8.06 -29.34 50.42
CA PRO A 330 -6.60 -29.45 50.46
C PRO A 330 -6.06 -30.41 51.54
N GLY A 331 -4.79 -30.78 51.38
CA GLY A 331 -3.93 -31.46 52.37
C GLY A 331 -2.47 -31.32 51.95
#